data_AF-A0A955E8Q5-F1
#
_entry.id   AF-A0A955E8Q5-F1
#
_cell.length_a   1.000
_cell.length_b   1.000
_cell.length_c   1.000
_cell.angle_alpha   90.00
_cell.angle_beta   90.00
_cell.angle_gamma   90.00
#
_symmetry.space_group_name_H-M   'P 1'
#
loop_
_entity.id
_entity.type
_entity.pdbx_description
1 polymer ?
#
loop_
_entity_poly.entity_id
_entity_poly.type
_entity_poly.pdbx_seq_one_letter_code
_entity_poly.pdbx_strand_id
1 'polypeptide(L)'
;MKWEALLAMLALFLLGAWLVISPANRIGLPEARPGAQIHELRVGPTRGAIEVLTDSADSHSFRLLFRDGTATEPFSDAEFINRFGTDLHDRVTRRPPNWLFRMLNITGWGSLVWIAIGLGGQTLFFGRMAVQWVASERKGESVVPEIFWWLSLGGGIALFAYFVWRQDLVGVMGQTSGVVIYARNIRLIHKKRRREARRAQRELARAARHDALSDPSGEPAEIQRDQPADDAR
;
A
#
# COMPACT_ATOMS: atom_id res chain seq x y z
N MET A 1 -20.23 19.06 -3.51
CA MET A 1 -19.44 17.89 -3.03
C MET A 1 -18.74 18.27 -1.74
N LYS A 2 -18.63 17.38 -0.75
CA LYS A 2 -17.87 17.69 0.47
C LYS A 2 -16.36 17.64 0.14
N TRP A 3 -15.68 18.78 0.21
CA TRP A 3 -14.25 18.94 -0.11
C TRP A 3 -13.30 18.04 0.69
N GLU A 4 -13.78 17.49 1.81
CA GLU A 4 -13.08 16.55 2.69
C GLU A 4 -12.33 15.43 1.93
N ALA A 5 -12.96 14.80 0.94
CA ALA A 5 -12.33 13.70 0.19
C ALA A 5 -11.23 14.17 -0.76
N LEU A 6 -11.42 15.32 -1.40
CA LEU A 6 -10.41 15.91 -2.28
C LEU A 6 -9.20 16.40 -1.48
N LEU A 7 -9.42 16.99 -0.31
CA LEU A 7 -8.34 17.39 0.61
C LEU A 7 -7.56 16.17 1.12
N ALA A 8 -8.24 15.08 1.51
CA ALA A 8 -7.57 13.85 1.92
C ALA A 8 -6.73 13.25 0.78
N MET A 9 -7.24 13.29 -0.45
CA MET A 9 -6.53 12.83 -1.64
C MET A 9 -5.29 13.69 -1.92
N LEU A 10 -5.43 15.01 -1.87
CA LEU A 10 -4.31 15.93 -2.04
C LEU A 10 -3.27 15.76 -0.93
N ALA A 11 -3.69 15.64 0.34
CA ALA A 11 -2.78 15.46 1.46
C ALA A 11 -2.01 14.13 1.36
N LEU A 12 -2.69 13.03 1.04
CA LEU A 12 -2.05 11.72 0.87
C LEU A 12 -1.13 11.70 -0.36
N PHE A 13 -1.51 12.39 -1.45
CA PHE A 13 -0.66 12.56 -2.62
C PHE A 13 0.61 13.33 -2.26
N LEU A 14 0.46 14.48 -1.59
CA LEU A 14 1.60 15.32 -1.20
C LEU A 14 2.52 14.58 -0.23
N LEU A 15 1.97 13.81 0.70
CA LEU A 15 2.75 12.94 1.57
C LEU A 15 3.50 11.86 0.77
N GLY A 16 2.83 11.17 -0.14
CA GLY A 16 3.45 10.14 -0.97
C GLY A 16 4.54 10.69 -1.90
N ALA A 17 4.25 11.81 -2.59
CA ALA A 17 5.21 12.52 -3.42
C ALA A 17 6.39 13.03 -2.60
N TRP A 18 6.13 13.58 -1.40
CA TRP A 18 7.17 13.95 -0.45
C TRP A 18 8.03 12.74 -0.08
N LEU A 19 7.45 11.59 0.25
CA LEU A 19 8.21 10.39 0.62
C LEU A 19 9.06 9.82 -0.54
N VAL A 20 8.60 9.98 -1.78
CA VAL A 20 9.34 9.55 -2.99
C VAL A 20 10.42 10.56 -3.38
N ILE A 21 10.19 11.85 -3.16
CA ILE A 21 11.09 12.94 -3.58
C ILE A 21 12.02 13.39 -2.43
N SER A 22 11.71 13.02 -1.18
CA SER A 22 12.32 13.55 0.04
C SER A 22 13.86 13.54 -0.04
N PRO A 23 14.51 14.67 0.30
CA PRO A 23 15.97 14.76 0.36
C PRO A 23 16.59 13.68 1.24
N ALA A 24 15.88 13.18 2.26
CA ALA A 24 16.38 12.13 3.15
C ALA A 24 16.87 10.86 2.41
N ASN A 25 16.32 10.56 1.21
CA ASN A 25 16.77 9.47 0.34
C ASN A 25 17.84 9.88 -0.69
N ARG A 26 18.13 11.18 -0.84
CA ARG A 26 19.09 11.76 -1.80
C ARG A 26 20.18 12.62 -1.14
N ILE A 27 20.58 12.34 0.11
CA ILE A 27 21.68 13.08 0.73
C ILE A 27 23.02 12.51 0.22
N GLY A 28 23.59 13.20 -0.78
CA GLY A 28 24.99 13.62 -0.77
C GLY A 28 25.98 12.98 -1.74
N LEU A 29 25.58 12.15 -2.70
CA LEU A 29 26.56 11.65 -3.69
C LEU A 29 26.58 12.58 -4.91
N PRO A 30 27.78 13.00 -5.40
CA PRO A 30 27.91 13.72 -6.66
C PRO A 30 27.17 13.04 -7.81
N GLU A 31 26.70 13.82 -8.78
CA GLU A 31 25.95 13.29 -9.92
C GLU A 31 26.83 12.31 -10.72
N ALA A 32 26.32 11.09 -10.89
CA ALA A 32 27.04 10.03 -11.55
C ALA A 32 27.05 10.24 -13.07
N ARG A 33 28.13 9.79 -13.73
CA ARG A 33 28.28 9.86 -15.19
C ARG A 33 27.20 8.99 -15.87
N PRO A 34 26.69 9.41 -17.04
CA PRO A 34 25.72 8.61 -17.80
C PRO A 34 26.25 7.19 -18.07
N GLY A 35 25.47 6.17 -17.70
CA GLY A 35 25.83 4.76 -17.89
C GLY A 35 26.67 4.14 -16.76
N ALA A 36 26.99 4.88 -15.70
CA ALA A 36 27.78 4.37 -14.59
C ALA A 36 26.93 3.59 -13.56
N GLN A 37 27.52 2.54 -12.97
CA GLN A 37 26.94 1.77 -11.86
C GLN A 37 27.45 2.30 -10.52
N ILE A 38 26.58 2.42 -9.52
CA ILE A 38 26.92 2.96 -8.20
C ILE A 38 26.81 1.85 -7.15
N HIS A 39 27.89 1.61 -6.41
CA HIS A 39 27.94 0.67 -5.30
C HIS A 39 28.15 1.42 -3.98
N GLU A 40 27.27 1.25 -3.00
CA GLU A 40 27.45 1.88 -1.68
C GLU A 40 28.64 1.25 -0.93
N LEU A 41 29.51 2.08 -0.33
CA LEU A 41 30.56 1.62 0.59
C LEU A 41 30.60 2.44 1.86
N ARG A 42 31.12 1.80 2.90
CA ARG A 42 31.48 2.45 4.17
C ARG A 42 32.99 2.39 4.32
N VAL A 43 33.65 3.54 4.36
CA VAL A 43 35.09 3.67 4.57
C VAL A 43 35.29 4.43 5.88
N GLY A 44 35.64 3.71 6.95
CA GLY A 44 35.75 4.29 8.30
C GLY A 44 34.40 4.85 8.81
N PRO A 45 34.35 6.08 9.37
CA PRO A 45 33.10 6.72 9.80
C PRO A 45 32.25 7.25 8.63
N THR A 46 32.83 7.37 7.43
CA THR A 46 32.21 8.03 6.27
C THR A 46 31.54 7.00 5.37
N ARG A 47 30.26 7.23 5.04
CA ARG A 47 29.53 6.48 4.00
C ARG A 47 29.74 7.19 2.66
N GLY A 48 30.04 6.42 1.61
CA GLY A 48 30.23 6.89 0.24
C GLY A 48 29.74 5.85 -0.76
N ALA A 49 30.09 6.02 -2.03
CA ALA A 49 29.81 5.05 -3.08
C ALA A 49 30.98 4.94 -4.07
N ILE A 50 31.11 3.80 -4.74
CA ILE A 50 31.95 3.63 -5.93
C ILE A 50 31.07 3.78 -7.15
N GLU A 51 31.42 4.72 -8.02
CA GLU A 51 30.95 4.75 -9.39
C GLU A 51 31.85 3.87 -10.26
N VAL A 52 31.26 3.04 -11.11
CA VAL A 52 31.94 2.19 -12.11
C VAL A 52 31.38 2.55 -13.48
N LEU A 53 32.23 3.10 -14.36
CA LEU A 53 31.88 3.41 -15.74
C LEU A 53 32.64 2.46 -16.68
N THR A 54 31.91 1.68 -17.48
CA THR A 54 32.51 0.81 -18.51
C THR A 54 32.83 1.66 -19.76
N ASP A 55 34.11 1.82 -20.07
CA ASP A 55 34.60 2.72 -21.13
C ASP A 55 34.76 1.97 -22.48
N SER A 56 35.05 0.66 -22.43
CA SER A 56 35.12 -0.24 -23.58
C SER A 56 34.73 -1.66 -23.15
N ALA A 57 34.71 -2.64 -24.09
CA ALA A 57 34.19 -3.99 -23.84
C ALA A 57 34.77 -4.70 -22.58
N ASP A 58 35.96 -4.29 -22.13
CA ASP A 58 36.66 -4.90 -20.99
C ASP A 58 37.36 -3.89 -20.06
N SER A 59 37.18 -2.57 -20.26
CA SER A 59 37.82 -1.54 -19.43
C SER A 59 36.82 -0.76 -18.58
N HIS A 60 37.19 -0.51 -17.33
CA HIS A 60 36.38 0.22 -16.36
C HIS A 60 37.14 1.39 -15.76
N SER A 61 36.42 2.47 -15.47
CA SER A 61 36.90 3.57 -14.66
C SER A 61 36.09 3.67 -13.37
N PHE A 62 36.80 3.92 -12.26
CA PHE A 62 36.22 3.92 -10.92
C PHE A 62 36.33 5.30 -10.29
N ARG A 63 35.28 5.80 -9.64
CA ARG A 63 35.36 7.00 -8.78
C ARG A 63 34.77 6.72 -7.41
N LEU A 64 35.41 7.25 -6.37
CA LEU A 64 34.82 7.29 -5.04
C LEU A 64 34.01 8.58 -4.91
N LEU A 65 32.74 8.41 -4.57
CA LEU A 65 31.77 9.46 -4.33
C LEU A 65 31.55 9.57 -2.82
N PHE A 66 31.84 10.73 -2.24
CA PHE A 66 31.68 10.97 -0.81
C PHE A 66 30.42 11.79 -0.54
N ARG A 67 29.81 11.57 0.65
CA ARG A 67 28.55 12.22 1.04
C ARG A 67 28.67 13.75 1.26
N ASP A 68 29.89 14.25 1.35
CA ASP A 68 30.21 15.67 1.47
C ASP A 68 30.21 16.39 0.11
N GLY A 69 29.89 15.68 -0.98
CA GLY A 69 29.85 16.23 -2.33
C GLY A 69 31.20 16.21 -3.06
N THR A 70 32.24 15.62 -2.47
CA THR A 70 33.53 15.42 -3.15
C THR A 70 33.56 14.10 -3.91
N ALA A 71 34.28 14.08 -5.03
CA ALA A 71 34.57 12.88 -5.80
C ALA A 71 36.07 12.77 -6.02
N THR A 72 36.59 11.54 -6.05
CA THR A 72 37.99 11.31 -6.48
C THR A 72 38.13 11.42 -7.99
N GLU A 73 39.36 11.63 -8.43
CA GLU A 73 39.72 11.40 -9.83
C GLU A 73 39.43 9.94 -10.25
N PRO A 74 39.13 9.69 -11.53
CA PRO A 74 38.92 8.33 -12.03
C PRO A 74 40.17 7.47 -11.88
N PHE A 75 39.98 6.26 -11.35
CA PHE A 75 41.01 5.22 -11.31
C PHE A 75 40.80 4.26 -12.48
N SER A 76 41.89 3.82 -13.09
CA SER A 76 41.89 2.67 -14.01
C SER A 76 41.75 1.35 -13.27
N ASP A 77 41.40 0.26 -13.98
CA ASP A 77 41.35 -1.10 -13.41
C ASP A 77 42.63 -1.46 -12.65
N ALA A 78 43.80 -1.17 -13.22
CA ALA A 78 45.10 -1.47 -12.61
C ALA A 78 45.34 -0.69 -11.32
N GLU A 79 45.01 0.60 -11.29
CA GLU A 79 45.14 1.45 -10.10
C GLU A 79 44.16 1.04 -9.01
N PHE A 80 42.93 0.71 -9.39
CA PHE A 80 41.89 0.26 -8.47
C PHE A 80 42.28 -1.07 -7.82
N ILE A 81 42.75 -2.04 -8.61
CA ILE A 81 43.23 -3.34 -8.12
C ILE A 81 44.42 -3.15 -7.17
N ASN A 82 45.38 -2.29 -7.51
CA ASN A 82 46.54 -2.03 -6.65
C ASN A 82 46.14 -1.43 -5.29
N ARG A 83 45.07 -0.61 -5.26
CA ARG A 83 44.65 0.09 -4.05
C ARG A 83 43.66 -0.68 -3.18
N PHE A 84 42.76 -1.44 -3.79
CA PHE A 84 41.65 -2.11 -3.10
C PHE A 84 41.63 -3.63 -3.25
N GLY A 85 42.56 -4.18 -4.04
CA GLY A 85 42.67 -5.61 -4.31
C GLY A 85 41.77 -6.12 -5.43
N THR A 86 42.14 -7.27 -5.98
CA THR A 86 41.41 -7.99 -7.04
C THR A 86 40.02 -8.43 -6.57
N ASP A 87 39.88 -8.82 -5.31
CA ASP A 87 38.60 -9.30 -4.77
C ASP A 87 37.51 -8.21 -4.77
N LEU A 88 37.87 -6.96 -4.46
CA LEU A 88 36.91 -5.86 -4.49
C LEU A 88 36.60 -5.46 -5.93
N HIS A 89 37.64 -5.37 -6.77
CA HIS A 89 37.49 -5.14 -8.21
C HIS A 89 36.46 -6.09 -8.82
N ASP A 90 36.62 -7.39 -8.61
CA ASP A 90 35.72 -8.40 -9.15
C ASP A 90 34.29 -8.27 -8.60
N ARG A 91 34.11 -7.83 -7.35
CA ARG A 91 32.77 -7.62 -6.79
C ARG A 91 32.05 -6.43 -7.41
N VAL A 92 32.77 -5.36 -7.75
CA VAL A 92 32.19 -4.15 -8.33
C VAL A 92 32.08 -4.20 -9.85
N THR A 93 32.90 -5.02 -10.52
CA THR A 93 32.79 -5.24 -11.99
C THR A 93 31.87 -6.39 -12.35
N ARG A 94 31.59 -7.32 -11.42
CA ARG A 94 30.61 -8.39 -11.64
C ARG A 94 29.24 -7.83 -11.99
N ARG A 95 28.89 -7.92 -13.27
CA ARG A 95 27.50 -7.79 -13.71
C ARG A 95 26.69 -8.91 -13.06
N PRO A 96 25.63 -8.61 -12.27
CA PRO A 96 24.84 -9.66 -11.64
C PRO A 96 24.30 -10.62 -12.72
N PRO A 97 24.51 -11.94 -12.56
CA PRO A 97 24.38 -12.90 -13.67
C PRO A 97 22.96 -13.07 -14.20
N ASN A 98 21.93 -12.54 -13.52
CA ASN A 98 20.53 -12.75 -13.88
C ASN A 98 19.73 -11.45 -13.92
N TRP A 99 19.03 -11.23 -15.03
CA TRP A 99 18.12 -10.10 -15.25
C TRP A 99 17.02 -10.02 -14.16
N LEU A 100 16.56 -11.18 -13.69
CA LEU A 100 15.49 -11.30 -12.70
C LEU A 100 15.89 -10.72 -11.35
N PHE A 101 17.15 -10.89 -10.94
CA PHE A 101 17.68 -10.34 -9.69
C PHE A 101 17.87 -8.83 -9.77
N ARG A 102 18.19 -8.29 -10.96
CA ARG A 102 18.16 -6.84 -11.23
C ARG A 102 16.73 -6.28 -11.18
N MET A 103 15.77 -6.98 -11.78
CA MET A 103 14.37 -6.54 -11.81
C MET A 103 13.72 -6.56 -10.41
N LEU A 104 14.00 -7.60 -9.62
CA LEU A 104 13.41 -7.79 -8.29
C LEU A 104 14.19 -7.08 -7.16
N ASN A 105 15.39 -6.52 -7.42
CA ASN A 105 16.24 -5.84 -6.44
C ASN A 105 16.34 -6.60 -5.09
N ILE A 106 16.53 -7.92 -5.16
CA ILE A 106 16.58 -8.79 -3.98
C ILE A 106 18.01 -8.80 -3.46
N THR A 107 18.34 -7.82 -2.63
CA THR A 107 19.67 -7.69 -1.98
C THR A 107 19.62 -7.91 -0.47
N GLY A 108 18.47 -8.29 0.10
CA GLY A 108 18.38 -8.72 1.51
C GLY A 108 16.99 -9.13 2.00
N TRP A 109 16.91 -9.66 3.24
CA TRP A 109 15.64 -10.05 3.88
C TRP A 109 14.60 -8.93 3.94
N GLY A 110 15.05 -7.67 4.07
CA GLY A 110 14.17 -6.50 3.99
C GLY A 110 13.46 -6.39 2.64
N SER A 111 14.15 -6.59 1.52
CA SER A 111 13.54 -6.55 0.18
C SER A 111 12.49 -7.65 -0.02
N LEU A 112 12.68 -8.84 0.56
CA LEU A 112 11.71 -9.93 0.48
C LEU A 112 10.39 -9.57 1.19
N VAL A 113 10.46 -8.94 2.36
CA VAL A 113 9.27 -8.46 3.08
C VAL A 113 8.50 -7.45 2.23
N TRP A 114 9.19 -6.50 1.59
CA TRP A 114 8.53 -5.51 0.73
C TRP A 114 7.90 -6.13 -0.52
N ILE A 115 8.57 -7.10 -1.15
CA ILE A 115 7.99 -7.86 -2.27
C ILE A 115 6.75 -8.63 -1.81
N ALA A 116 6.80 -9.26 -0.63
CA ALA A 116 5.64 -9.96 -0.07
C ALA A 116 4.47 -9.01 0.22
N ILE A 117 4.73 -7.78 0.71
CA ILE A 117 3.70 -6.74 0.87
C ILE A 117 3.09 -6.37 -0.49
N GLY A 118 3.92 -6.14 -1.51
CA GLY A 118 3.46 -5.81 -2.86
C GLY A 118 2.59 -6.93 -3.46
N LEU A 119 3.06 -8.18 -3.38
CA LEU A 119 2.33 -9.36 -3.83
C LEU A 119 1.04 -9.57 -3.05
N GLY A 120 1.07 -9.43 -1.72
CA GLY A 120 -0.12 -9.51 -0.88
C GLY A 120 -1.15 -8.45 -1.25
N GLY A 121 -0.71 -7.21 -1.50
CA GLY A 121 -1.56 -6.15 -2.01
C GLY A 121 -2.21 -6.50 -3.36
N GLN A 122 -1.43 -7.06 -4.29
CA GLN A 122 -1.91 -7.53 -5.59
C GLN A 122 -2.93 -8.67 -5.44
N THR A 123 -2.70 -9.62 -4.53
CA THR A 123 -3.64 -10.71 -4.23
C THR A 123 -4.97 -10.18 -3.70
N LEU A 124 -4.97 -9.16 -2.84
CA LEU A 124 -6.22 -8.52 -2.39
C LEU A 124 -6.97 -7.85 -3.56
N PHE A 125 -6.25 -7.20 -4.48
CA PHE A 125 -6.82 -6.59 -5.69
C PHE A 125 -7.38 -7.60 -6.70
N PHE A 126 -6.80 -8.80 -6.75
CA PHE A 126 -7.36 -9.92 -7.51
C PHE A 126 -8.58 -10.52 -6.80
N GLY A 127 -8.44 -10.79 -5.49
CA GLY A 127 -9.48 -11.38 -4.66
C GLY A 127 -10.78 -10.55 -4.64
N ARG A 128 -10.69 -9.22 -4.67
CA ARG A 128 -11.91 -8.37 -4.76
C ARG A 128 -12.74 -8.67 -6.01
N MET A 129 -12.08 -8.94 -7.15
CA MET A 129 -12.77 -9.23 -8.42
C MET A 129 -13.41 -10.60 -8.36
N ALA A 130 -12.70 -11.59 -7.82
CA ALA A 130 -13.27 -12.91 -7.57
C ALA A 130 -14.51 -12.84 -6.66
N VAL A 131 -14.43 -12.07 -5.57
CA VAL A 131 -15.57 -11.92 -4.64
C VAL A 131 -16.73 -11.17 -5.26
N GLN A 132 -16.47 -10.13 -6.05
CA GLN A 132 -17.52 -9.40 -6.76
C GLN A 132 -18.22 -10.28 -7.80
N TRP A 133 -17.44 -11.06 -8.56
CA TRP A 133 -17.96 -12.00 -9.54
C TRP A 133 -18.85 -13.05 -8.87
N VAL A 134 -18.36 -13.76 -7.85
CA VAL A 134 -19.13 -14.76 -7.11
C VAL A 134 -20.39 -14.15 -6.48
N ALA A 135 -20.31 -12.94 -5.93
CA ALA A 135 -21.47 -12.26 -5.35
C ALA A 135 -22.53 -11.87 -6.40
N SER A 136 -22.09 -11.53 -7.62
CA SER A 136 -22.99 -11.16 -8.71
C SER A 136 -23.66 -12.38 -9.34
N GLU A 137 -22.90 -13.45 -9.57
CA GLU A 137 -23.44 -14.72 -10.06
C GLU A 137 -24.51 -15.29 -9.12
N ARG A 138 -24.25 -15.26 -7.81
CA ARG A 138 -25.22 -15.74 -6.82
C ARG A 138 -26.53 -14.96 -6.80
N LYS A 139 -26.54 -13.72 -7.30
CA LYS A 139 -27.73 -12.85 -7.32
C LYS A 139 -28.34 -12.68 -8.72
N GLY A 140 -27.62 -13.07 -9.78
CA GLY A 140 -28.03 -12.83 -11.16
C GLY A 140 -28.03 -11.34 -11.56
N GLU A 141 -27.32 -10.48 -10.81
CA GLU A 141 -27.24 -9.04 -11.08
C GLU A 141 -25.84 -8.50 -10.74
N SER A 142 -25.44 -7.41 -11.41
CA SER A 142 -24.15 -6.76 -11.18
C SER A 142 -24.15 -6.03 -9.84
N VAL A 143 -23.63 -6.69 -8.80
CA VAL A 143 -23.56 -6.14 -7.44
C VAL A 143 -22.12 -6.02 -6.95
N VAL A 144 -21.86 -4.98 -6.17
CA VAL A 144 -20.57 -4.77 -5.51
C VAL A 144 -20.74 -4.97 -4.00
N PRO A 145 -20.28 -6.10 -3.43
CA PRO A 145 -20.47 -6.39 -2.01
C PRO A 145 -19.58 -5.50 -1.13
N GLU A 146 -19.93 -5.32 0.15
CA GLU A 146 -19.15 -4.44 1.06
C GLU A 146 -17.68 -4.87 1.17
N ILE A 147 -17.44 -6.19 1.22
CA ILE A 147 -16.09 -6.78 1.31
C ILE A 147 -15.18 -6.40 0.12
N PHE A 148 -15.76 -6.08 -1.06
CA PHE A 148 -15.00 -5.56 -2.20
C PHE A 148 -14.23 -4.29 -1.82
N TRP A 149 -14.88 -3.40 -1.08
CA TRP A 149 -14.28 -2.13 -0.68
C TRP A 149 -13.22 -2.32 0.39
N TRP A 150 -13.39 -3.27 1.30
CA TRP A 150 -12.38 -3.61 2.31
C TRP A 150 -11.14 -4.25 1.69
N LEU A 151 -11.30 -5.20 0.76
CA LEU A 151 -10.19 -5.79 0.00
C LEU A 151 -9.46 -4.73 -0.82
N SER A 152 -10.21 -3.81 -1.45
CA SER A 152 -9.63 -2.70 -2.22
C SER A 152 -8.85 -1.73 -1.32
N LEU A 153 -9.36 -1.41 -0.13
CA LEU A 153 -8.67 -0.54 0.81
C LEU A 153 -7.38 -1.19 1.33
N GLY A 154 -7.42 -2.47 1.72
CA GLY A 154 -6.24 -3.21 2.17
C GLY A 154 -5.19 -3.33 1.07
N GLY A 155 -5.60 -3.72 -0.14
CA GLY A 155 -4.72 -3.81 -1.31
C GLY A 155 -4.11 -2.46 -1.67
N GLY A 156 -4.92 -1.40 -1.66
CA GLY A 156 -4.47 -0.03 -1.96
C GLY A 156 -3.43 0.49 -0.96
N ILE A 157 -3.62 0.23 0.33
CA ILE A 157 -2.64 0.62 1.37
C ILE A 157 -1.33 -0.17 1.20
N ALA A 158 -1.41 -1.49 0.97
CA ALA A 158 -0.23 -2.33 0.77
C ALA A 158 0.56 -1.91 -0.47
N LEU A 159 -0.12 -1.69 -1.61
CA LEU A 159 0.54 -1.21 -2.83
C LEU A 159 1.04 0.22 -2.70
N PHE A 160 0.34 1.11 -2.00
CA PHE A 160 0.84 2.46 -1.72
C PHE A 160 2.16 2.39 -0.95
N ALA A 161 2.22 1.60 0.13
CA ALA A 161 3.45 1.40 0.90
C ALA A 161 4.58 0.80 0.04
N TYR A 162 4.25 -0.19 -0.79
CA TYR A 162 5.20 -0.80 -1.73
C TYR A 162 5.75 0.20 -2.76
N PHE A 163 4.90 1.05 -3.36
CA PHE A 163 5.36 2.03 -4.35
C PHE A 163 6.15 3.17 -3.73
N VAL A 164 5.81 3.57 -2.50
CA VAL A 164 6.66 4.47 -1.70
C VAL A 164 8.04 3.84 -1.50
N TRP A 165 8.11 2.55 -1.12
CA TRP A 165 9.39 1.85 -0.98
C TRP A 165 10.16 1.72 -2.30
N ARG A 166 9.47 1.45 -3.42
CA ARG A 166 10.08 1.40 -4.78
C ARG A 166 10.46 2.78 -5.33
N GLN A 167 10.12 3.87 -4.63
CA GLN A 167 10.32 5.24 -5.11
C GLN A 167 9.63 5.49 -6.46
N ASP A 168 8.47 4.87 -6.67
CA ASP A 168 7.68 4.99 -7.90
C ASP A 168 6.56 6.00 -7.71
N LEU A 169 6.75 7.21 -8.26
CA LEU A 169 5.77 8.29 -8.16
C LEU A 169 4.45 7.89 -8.83
N VAL A 170 4.48 7.27 -10.00
CA VAL A 170 3.26 6.91 -10.75
C VAL A 170 2.43 5.90 -9.95
N GLY A 171 3.09 4.90 -9.36
CA GLY A 171 2.43 3.95 -8.46
C GLY A 171 1.78 4.62 -7.26
N VAL A 172 2.48 5.55 -6.61
CA VAL A 172 1.95 6.33 -5.48
C VAL A 172 0.73 7.17 -5.90
N MET A 173 0.79 7.85 -7.05
CA MET A 173 -0.35 8.63 -7.57
C MET A 173 -1.58 7.75 -7.80
N GLY A 174 -1.39 6.59 -8.42
CA GLY A 174 -2.47 5.64 -8.67
C GLY A 174 -3.14 5.17 -7.37
N GLN A 175 -2.36 4.73 -6.39
CA GLN A 175 -2.91 4.17 -5.15
C GLN A 175 -3.54 5.22 -4.23
N THR A 176 -3.04 6.47 -4.26
CA THR A 176 -3.61 7.57 -3.48
C THR A 176 -5.10 7.78 -3.78
N SER A 177 -5.44 7.87 -5.06
CA SER A 177 -6.83 8.07 -5.49
C SER A 177 -7.71 6.88 -5.08
N GLY A 178 -7.21 5.65 -5.24
CA GLY A 178 -7.89 4.41 -4.86
C GLY A 178 -8.22 4.38 -3.36
N VAL A 179 -7.22 4.51 -2.49
CA VAL A 179 -7.37 4.42 -1.02
C VAL A 179 -8.44 5.38 -0.51
N VAL A 180 -8.44 6.62 -0.97
CA VAL A 180 -9.42 7.63 -0.53
C VAL A 180 -10.84 7.29 -1.00
N ILE A 181 -10.99 6.86 -2.25
CA ILE A 181 -12.30 6.46 -2.79
C ILE A 181 -12.84 5.24 -2.05
N TYR A 182 -12.01 4.24 -1.77
CA TYR A 182 -12.43 3.02 -1.08
C TYR A 182 -12.87 3.33 0.36
N ALA A 183 -12.07 4.09 1.11
CA ALA A 183 -12.42 4.51 2.47
C ALA A 183 -13.72 5.34 2.49
N ARG A 184 -13.88 6.26 1.52
CA ARG A 184 -15.10 7.05 1.36
C ARG A 184 -16.32 6.16 1.12
N ASN A 185 -16.20 5.15 0.25
CA ASN A 185 -17.30 4.26 -0.09
C ASN A 185 -17.73 3.39 1.11
N ILE A 186 -16.77 2.85 1.87
CA ILE A 186 -17.04 2.13 3.14
C ILE A 186 -17.81 3.05 4.10
N ARG A 187 -17.35 4.29 4.29
CA ARG A 187 -18.02 5.27 5.16
C ARG A 187 -19.45 5.56 4.69
N LEU A 188 -19.68 5.68 3.37
CA LEU A 188 -21.01 5.93 2.80
C LEU A 188 -21.96 4.74 3.02
N ILE A 189 -21.49 3.50 2.84
CA ILE A 189 -22.26 2.29 3.11
C ILE A 189 -22.73 2.25 4.57
N HIS A 190 -21.80 2.46 5.51
CA HIS A 190 -22.12 2.51 6.93
C HIS A 190 -23.07 3.65 7.32
N LYS A 191 -22.94 4.80 6.65
CA LYS A 191 -23.84 5.94 6.87
C LYS A 191 -25.25 5.65 6.34
N LYS A 192 -25.38 4.99 5.20
CA LYS A 192 -26.67 4.58 4.63
C LYS A 192 -27.37 3.59 5.56
N ARG A 193 -26.69 2.52 5.99
CA ARG A 193 -27.21 1.51 6.93
C ARG A 193 -27.74 2.14 8.24
N ARG A 194 -26.99 3.09 8.81
CA ARG A 194 -27.42 3.82 10.02
C ARG A 194 -28.67 4.69 9.78
N ARG A 195 -28.83 5.27 8.59
CA ARG A 195 -30.01 6.08 8.24
C ARG A 195 -31.25 5.21 8.08
N GLU A 196 -31.11 4.05 7.44
CA GLU A 196 -32.19 3.08 7.25
C GLU A 196 -32.67 2.52 8.60
N ALA A 197 -31.75 2.10 9.47
CA ALA A 197 -32.10 1.65 10.82
C ALA A 197 -32.86 2.72 11.63
N ARG A 198 -32.44 3.98 11.56
CA ARG A 198 -33.13 5.11 12.21
C ARG A 198 -34.51 5.38 11.61
N ARG A 199 -34.71 5.14 10.30
CA ARG A 199 -36.01 5.30 9.65
C ARG A 199 -36.97 4.20 10.10
N ALA A 200 -36.53 2.95 10.07
CA ALA A 200 -37.30 1.81 10.57
C ALA A 200 -37.72 1.99 12.03
N GLN A 201 -36.81 2.43 12.91
CA GLN A 201 -37.15 2.74 14.32
C GLN A 201 -38.20 3.85 14.46
N ARG A 202 -38.13 4.90 13.62
CA ARG A 202 -39.12 5.99 13.62
C ARG A 202 -40.48 5.53 13.11
N GLU A 203 -40.51 4.65 12.12
CA GLU A 203 -41.73 4.07 11.58
C GLU A 203 -42.40 3.17 12.63
N LEU A 204 -41.64 2.30 13.29
CA LEU A 204 -42.13 1.48 14.41
C LEU A 204 -42.66 2.34 15.57
N ALA A 205 -41.92 3.37 15.98
CA ALA A 205 -42.36 4.28 17.04
C ALA A 205 -43.61 5.09 16.66
N ARG A 206 -43.81 5.38 15.37
CA ARG A 206 -45.04 6.03 14.87
C ARG A 206 -46.22 5.08 14.86
N ALA A 207 -46.03 3.83 14.44
CA ALA A 207 -47.06 2.81 14.47
C ALA A 207 -47.54 2.54 15.91
N ALA A 208 -46.61 2.31 16.85
CA ALA A 208 -46.95 2.10 18.26
C ALA A 208 -47.69 3.30 18.89
N ARG A 209 -47.35 4.53 18.49
CA ARG A 209 -48.09 5.73 18.93
C ARG A 209 -49.48 5.82 18.35
N HIS A 210 -49.65 5.45 17.08
CA HIS A 210 -50.95 5.44 16.43
C HIS A 210 -51.87 4.41 17.12
N ASP A 211 -51.38 3.19 17.37
CA ASP A 211 -52.15 2.13 18.01
C ASP A 211 -52.61 2.52 19.43
N ALA A 212 -51.70 3.11 20.22
CA ALA A 212 -52.01 3.60 21.57
C ALA A 212 -53.04 4.75 21.61
N LEU A 213 -53.17 5.51 20.51
CA LEU A 213 -54.17 6.58 20.40
C LEU A 213 -55.50 6.07 19.84
N SER A 214 -55.49 5.00 19.05
CA SER A 214 -56.70 4.39 18.48
C SER A 214 -57.47 3.49 19.44
N ASP A 215 -56.80 2.92 20.46
CA ASP A 215 -57.46 2.17 21.54
C ASP A 215 -56.97 2.64 22.92
N PRO A 216 -57.51 3.76 23.44
CA PRO A 216 -57.16 4.26 24.77
C PRO A 216 -57.74 3.42 25.92
N SER A 217 -58.58 2.42 25.62
CA SER A 217 -59.25 1.54 26.57
C SER A 217 -58.68 0.12 26.65
N GLY A 218 -57.69 -0.22 25.81
CA GLY A 218 -57.13 -1.56 25.68
C GLY A 218 -56.59 -2.10 27.00
N GLU A 219 -57.43 -2.86 27.70
CA GLU A 219 -57.04 -3.72 28.82
C GLU A 219 -55.84 -4.56 28.36
N PRO A 220 -54.74 -4.61 29.13
CA PRO A 220 -53.59 -5.40 28.75
C PRO A 220 -54.03 -6.85 28.62
N ALA A 221 -53.88 -7.42 27.42
CA ALA A 221 -54.25 -8.80 27.11
C ALA A 221 -53.75 -9.72 28.22
N GLU A 222 -54.70 -10.23 29.01
CA GLU A 222 -54.44 -11.16 30.09
C GLU A 222 -53.80 -12.40 29.46
N ILE A 223 -52.51 -12.59 29.73
CA ILE A 223 -51.78 -13.79 29.33
C ILE A 223 -52.44 -14.93 30.08
N GLN A 224 -53.37 -15.61 29.41
CA GLN A 224 -54.03 -16.81 29.89
C GLN A 224 -52.94 -17.86 30.13
N ARG A 225 -52.49 -17.96 31.38
CA ARG A 225 -51.65 -19.05 31.85
C ARG A 225 -52.52 -20.29 31.82
N ASP A 226 -52.30 -21.15 30.84
CA ASP A 226 -52.79 -22.52 30.88
C ASP A 226 -52.37 -23.14 32.21
N GLN A 227 -53.36 -23.34 33.09
CA GLN A 227 -53.21 -24.18 34.28
C GLN A 227 -53.06 -25.63 33.80
N PRO A 228 -52.03 -26.37 34.25
CA PRO A 228 -51.98 -27.80 33.99
C PRO A 228 -53.13 -28.45 34.75
N ALA A 229 -53.97 -29.18 34.02
CA ALA A 229 -55.05 -29.97 34.60
C ALA A 229 -54.46 -30.99 35.58
N ASP A 230 -54.84 -30.82 36.84
CA ASP A 230 -54.67 -31.77 37.92
C ASP A 230 -55.72 -32.88 37.74
N ASP A 231 -55.35 -33.97 37.07
CA ASP A 231 -56.14 -35.20 37.05
C ASP A 231 -55.51 -36.20 38.01
N ALA A 232 -56.00 -36.16 39.25
CA ALA A 232 -55.89 -37.24 40.20
C ALA A 232 -56.84 -38.38 39.81
N ARG A 233 -56.29 -39.59 39.61
CA ARG A 233 -56.80 -40.88 40.10
C ARG A 233 -55.84 -42.03 39.78
#